data_AF-A0A9N8CS15-F1
#
_entry.id   AF-A0A9N8CS15-F1
#
_cell.length_a   1.000
_cell.length_b   1.000
_cell.length_c   1.000
_cell.angle_alpha   90.00
_cell.angle_beta   90.00
_cell.angle_gamma   90.00
#
_symmetry.space_group_name_H-M   'P 1'
#
loop_
_entity.id
_entity.type
_entity.pdbx_description
1 polymer ?
#
loop_
_entity_poly.entity_id
_entity_poly.type
_entity_poly.pdbx_seq_one_letter_code
_entity_poly.pdbx_strand_id
1 'polypeptide(L)'
;MGLGKHPVSEFISTHPFCYGKNSEHWLSRNTPPPLDHKFEETKNINIGHDVCIGANTIILDGVSIGNGALIGAGSVVTKNIPPYAVAAGVPCKVLYYRFDKLKQAELERAQWWLNDYDVLRRNVAAFKHSDPE
;
A
#
# COMPACT_ATOMS: atom_id res chain seq x y z
N MET A 1 8.08 -5.93 -0.65
CA MET A 1 7.04 -5.91 0.40
C MET A 1 7.76 -6.16 1.72
N GLY A 2 7.66 -5.24 2.68
CA GLY A 2 8.45 -5.26 3.92
C GLY A 2 8.03 -6.39 4.86
N LEU A 3 8.99 -6.93 5.62
CA LEU A 3 8.74 -7.94 6.64
C LEU A 3 8.10 -7.33 7.89
N GLY A 4 7.40 -8.18 8.63
CA GLY A 4 6.41 -7.82 9.65
C GLY A 4 6.91 -6.93 10.78
N LYS A 5 5.95 -6.36 11.51
CA LYS A 5 6.18 -5.50 12.66
C LYS A 5 6.75 -6.32 13.82
N HIS A 6 7.47 -5.64 14.70
CA HIS A 6 7.97 -6.22 15.94
C HIS A 6 7.43 -5.44 17.14
N PRO A 7 6.95 -6.11 18.20
CA PRO A 7 6.42 -5.47 19.41
C PRO A 7 7.55 -4.96 20.32
N VAL A 8 8.37 -4.05 19.81
CA VAL A 8 9.56 -3.50 20.48
C VAL A 8 9.25 -2.70 21.76
N SER A 9 7.98 -2.33 21.96
CA SER A 9 7.50 -1.65 23.17
C SER A 9 6.98 -2.61 24.24
N GLU A 10 6.72 -3.88 23.89
CA GLU A 10 6.10 -4.86 24.80
C GLU A 10 7.11 -5.89 25.32
N PHE A 11 8.14 -6.21 24.52
CA PHE A 11 9.13 -7.21 24.86
C PHE A 11 10.56 -6.68 24.74
N ILE A 12 11.44 -7.18 25.61
CA ILE A 12 12.89 -6.92 25.55
C ILE A 12 13.52 -7.58 24.31
N SER A 13 12.95 -8.70 23.83
CA SER A 13 13.42 -9.44 22.66
C SER A 13 12.44 -9.29 21.49
N THR A 14 12.97 -9.15 20.27
CA THR A 14 12.21 -9.18 19.02
C THR A 14 12.06 -10.59 18.44
N HIS A 15 12.53 -11.63 19.14
CA HIS A 15 12.43 -13.00 18.65
C HIS A 15 10.95 -13.43 18.55
N PRO A 16 10.53 -14.08 17.44
CA PRO A 16 9.15 -14.53 17.24
C PRO A 16 8.57 -15.47 18.30
N PHE A 17 9.35 -16.01 19.24
CA PHE A 17 8.78 -16.85 20.31
C PHE A 17 7.95 -16.00 21.29
N CYS A 18 8.23 -14.68 21.37
CA CYS A 18 7.54 -13.77 22.28
C CYS A 18 6.11 -13.43 21.82
N TYR A 19 5.85 -13.41 20.51
CA TYR A 19 4.60 -12.90 19.94
C TYR A 19 4.08 -13.64 18.70
N GLY A 20 4.84 -14.62 18.20
CA GLY A 20 4.58 -15.27 16.91
C GLY A 20 3.44 -16.29 16.98
N LYS A 21 2.37 -16.07 16.21
CA LYS A 21 1.17 -16.94 16.19
C LYS A 21 1.46 -18.37 15.73
N ASN A 22 2.47 -18.53 14.86
CA ASN A 22 2.89 -19.81 14.28
C ASN A 22 4.29 -20.23 14.76
N SER A 23 4.73 -19.74 15.92
CA SER A 23 6.00 -20.19 16.47
C SER A 23 5.86 -21.66 16.88
N GLU A 24 6.21 -22.62 16.04
CA GLU A 24 6.35 -24.05 16.41
C GLU A 24 7.64 -24.28 17.20
N HIS A 25 8.02 -23.34 18.07
CA HIS A 25 9.21 -23.45 18.89
C HIS A 25 8.92 -24.29 20.13
N TRP A 26 9.90 -25.06 20.61
CA TRP A 26 9.75 -25.90 21.81
C TRP A 26 9.18 -25.13 23.03
N LEU A 27 9.50 -23.84 23.15
CA LEU A 27 8.99 -22.95 24.19
C LEU A 27 7.48 -22.68 24.08
N SER A 28 6.94 -22.46 22.88
CA SER A 28 5.50 -22.17 22.70
C SER A 28 4.62 -23.40 22.92
N ARG A 29 5.17 -24.61 22.70
CA ARG A 29 4.48 -25.88 22.93
C ARG A 29 4.30 -26.21 24.42
N ASN A 30 5.22 -25.73 25.27
CA ASN A 30 5.23 -26.03 26.71
C ASN A 30 4.92 -24.82 27.59
N THR A 31 4.85 -23.62 27.02
CA THR A 31 4.48 -22.40 27.72
C THR A 31 3.61 -21.59 26.76
N PRO A 32 2.30 -21.47 27.00
CA PRO A 32 1.47 -20.61 26.17
C PRO A 32 2.07 -19.20 26.17
N PRO A 33 2.11 -18.51 25.02
CA PRO A 33 2.66 -17.17 24.95
C PRO A 33 2.00 -16.29 26.02
N PRO A 34 2.75 -15.41 26.69
CA PRO A 34 2.30 -14.72 27.91
C PRO A 34 1.09 -13.78 27.76
N LEU A 35 0.46 -13.69 26.59
CA LEU A 35 -0.61 -12.74 26.32
C LEU A 35 -1.75 -13.33 25.48
N ASP A 36 -2.98 -13.04 25.92
CA ASP A 36 -4.21 -13.06 25.11
C ASP A 36 -4.20 -12.01 23.97
N HIS A 37 -3.11 -11.24 23.83
CA HIS A 37 -2.95 -10.25 22.77
C HIS A 37 -2.41 -10.89 21.49
N LYS A 38 -3.31 -11.00 20.51
CA LYS A 38 -2.98 -11.32 19.12
C LYS A 38 -2.18 -10.16 18.50
N PHE A 39 -0.86 -10.14 18.67
CA PHE A 39 -0.02 -9.21 17.93
C PHE A 39 -0.15 -9.49 16.42
N GLU A 40 -0.40 -8.43 15.64
CA GLU A 40 -0.49 -8.51 14.18
C GLU A 40 0.89 -8.23 13.57
N GLU A 41 1.63 -9.31 13.32
CA GLU A 41 2.94 -9.25 12.67
C GLU A 41 2.86 -8.64 11.28
N THR A 42 1.82 -8.99 10.51
CA THR A 42 1.64 -8.50 9.15
C THR A 42 0.30 -7.79 9.02
N LYS A 43 0.27 -6.78 8.15
CA LYS A 43 -0.95 -6.05 7.79
C LYS A 43 -1.09 -6.02 6.28
N ASN A 44 -2.30 -6.20 5.80
CA ASN A 44 -2.60 -6.16 4.37
C ASN A 44 -2.16 -4.82 3.76
N ILE A 45 -1.54 -4.91 2.59
CA ILE A 45 -1.21 -3.76 1.75
C ILE A 45 -2.33 -3.62 0.73
N ASN A 46 -2.95 -2.45 0.68
CA ASN A 46 -4.05 -2.18 -0.25
C ASN A 46 -3.54 -1.31 -1.39
N ILE A 47 -3.63 -1.80 -2.62
CA ILE A 47 -3.26 -1.06 -3.83
C ILE A 47 -4.55 -0.82 -4.62
N GLY A 48 -4.83 0.46 -4.89
CA GLY A 48 -5.96 0.86 -5.71
C GLY A 48 -5.80 0.51 -7.19
N HIS A 49 -6.75 0.97 -7.99
CA HIS A 49 -6.76 0.78 -9.43
C HIS A 49 -5.87 1.82 -10.14
N ASP A 50 -5.35 1.47 -11.33
CA ASP A 50 -4.51 2.39 -12.14
C ASP A 50 -3.26 2.92 -11.41
N VAL A 51 -2.72 2.14 -10.45
CA VAL A 51 -1.50 2.53 -9.73
C VAL A 51 -0.26 2.11 -10.52
N CYS A 52 0.65 3.04 -10.75
CA CYS A 52 1.97 2.75 -11.31
C CYS A 52 3.01 2.65 -10.18
N ILE A 53 3.70 1.53 -10.09
CA ILE A 53 4.75 1.30 -9.09
C ILE A 53 6.07 1.13 -9.82
N GLY A 54 6.98 2.08 -9.62
CA GLY A 54 8.32 2.04 -10.18
C GLY A 54 9.13 0.85 -9.66
N ALA A 55 10.10 0.41 -10.46
CA ALA A 55 10.96 -0.73 -10.14
C ALA A 55 11.66 -0.56 -8.77
N ASN A 56 11.91 -1.67 -8.08
CA ASN A 56 12.58 -1.73 -6.78
C ASN A 56 11.92 -0.89 -5.66
N THR A 57 10.61 -0.64 -5.75
CA THR A 57 9.85 -0.01 -4.66
C THR A 57 9.63 -1.00 -3.52
N ILE A 58 9.82 -0.54 -2.28
CA ILE A 58 9.48 -1.24 -1.05
C ILE A 58 8.23 -0.60 -0.45
N ILE A 59 7.17 -1.38 -0.25
CA ILE A 59 5.94 -0.94 0.43
C ILE A 59 5.88 -1.64 1.79
N LEU A 60 5.71 -0.86 2.86
CA LEU A 60 5.58 -1.38 4.22
C LEU A 60 4.16 -1.87 4.52
N ASP A 61 4.06 -2.81 5.45
CA ASP A 61 2.80 -3.43 5.87
C ASP A 61 1.77 -2.43 6.39
N GLY A 62 0.51 -2.63 5.97
CA GLY A 62 -0.62 -1.80 6.37
C GLY A 62 -0.74 -0.48 5.60
N VAL A 63 0.11 -0.25 4.59
CA VAL A 63 0.00 0.91 3.71
C VAL A 63 -1.11 0.72 2.69
N SER A 64 -1.89 1.78 2.48
CA SER A 64 -2.84 1.91 1.38
C SER A 64 -2.32 2.91 0.34
N ILE A 65 -2.33 2.52 -0.94
CA ILE A 65 -2.00 3.37 -2.09
C ILE A 65 -3.29 3.62 -2.89
N GLY A 66 -3.71 4.87 -2.99
CA GLY A 66 -4.96 5.25 -3.65
C GLY A 66 -4.94 5.10 -5.18
N ASN A 67 -6.11 5.11 -5.80
CA ASN A 67 -6.28 4.92 -7.24
C ASN A 67 -5.48 5.97 -8.05
N GLY A 68 -4.93 5.57 -9.19
CA GLY A 68 -4.22 6.48 -10.09
C GLY A 68 -2.90 7.04 -9.54
N ALA A 69 -2.42 6.59 -8.37
CA ALA A 69 -1.17 7.05 -7.78
C ALA A 69 0.05 6.54 -8.57
N LEU A 70 1.13 7.34 -8.60
CA LEU A 70 2.40 7.00 -9.24
C LEU A 70 3.51 6.98 -8.19
N ILE A 71 4.16 5.84 -8.02
CA ILE A 71 5.28 5.66 -7.09
C ILE A 71 6.58 5.60 -7.88
N GLY A 72 7.52 6.50 -7.59
CA GLY A 72 8.84 6.52 -8.22
C GLY A 72 9.66 5.27 -7.90
N ALA A 73 10.55 4.87 -8.81
CA ALA A 73 11.44 3.72 -8.61
C ALA A 73 12.33 3.88 -7.37
N GLY A 74 12.67 2.76 -6.72
CA GLY A 74 13.52 2.73 -5.51
C GLY A 74 12.89 3.34 -4.26
N SER A 75 11.60 3.67 -4.27
CA SER A 75 10.94 4.34 -3.14
C SER A 75 10.68 3.39 -1.98
N VAL A 76 10.70 3.91 -0.75
CA VAL A 76 10.29 3.18 0.48
C VAL A 76 9.01 3.81 1.02
N VAL A 77 7.87 3.20 0.72
CA VAL A 77 6.54 3.68 1.10
C VAL A 77 6.24 3.28 2.54
N THR A 78 6.38 4.25 3.44
CA THR A 78 6.19 4.05 4.89
C THR A 78 4.84 4.56 5.40
N LYS A 79 4.05 5.24 4.56
CA LYS A 79 2.76 5.86 4.91
C LYS A 79 1.80 5.75 3.72
N ASN A 80 0.50 5.87 3.99
CA ASN A 80 -0.54 5.85 2.95
C ASN A 80 -0.29 6.93 1.89
N ILE A 81 -0.53 6.58 0.63
CA ILE A 81 -0.41 7.48 -0.51
C ILE A 81 -1.81 7.81 -1.03
N PRO A 82 -2.21 9.09 -1.09
CA PRO A 82 -3.52 9.49 -1.60
C PRO A 82 -3.74 9.15 -3.09
N PRO A 83 -5.00 9.07 -3.55
CA PRO A 83 -5.31 8.90 -4.98
C PRO A 83 -4.69 10.01 -5.84
N TYR A 84 -4.24 9.63 -7.04
CA TYR A 84 -3.62 10.49 -8.05
C TYR A 84 -2.37 11.26 -7.60
N ALA A 85 -1.79 10.90 -6.45
CA ALA A 85 -0.55 11.46 -5.97
C ALA A 85 0.64 10.88 -6.75
N VAL A 86 1.61 11.73 -7.05
CA VAL A 86 2.95 11.32 -7.49
C VAL A 86 3.85 11.38 -6.26
N ALA A 87 4.41 10.24 -5.87
CA ALA A 87 5.21 10.11 -4.67
C ALA A 87 6.51 9.36 -4.95
N ALA A 88 7.61 9.77 -4.31
CA ALA A 88 8.89 9.07 -4.45
C ALA A 88 9.81 9.28 -3.22
N GLY A 89 10.87 8.47 -3.15
CA GLY A 89 11.99 8.66 -2.24
C GLY A 89 12.04 7.70 -1.06
N VAL A 90 13.01 7.93 -0.15
CA VAL A 90 13.25 7.16 1.06
C VAL A 90 13.45 8.13 2.24
N PRO A 91 12.43 8.36 3.09
CA PRO A 91 11.07 7.83 3.00
C PRO A 91 10.30 8.44 1.82
N CYS A 92 9.36 7.66 1.25
CA CYS A 92 8.52 8.10 0.14
C CYS A 92 7.60 9.25 0.59
N LYS A 93 7.59 10.34 -0.17
CA LYS A 93 6.76 11.52 0.09
C LYS A 93 5.99 11.90 -1.16
N VAL A 94 4.77 12.42 -0.97
CA VAL A 94 4.00 13.04 -2.05
C VAL A 94 4.75 14.28 -2.54
N LEU A 95 5.02 14.31 -3.85
CA LEU A 95 5.70 15.42 -4.53
C LEU A 95 4.66 16.39 -5.08
N TYR A 96 3.67 15.89 -5.81
CA TYR A 96 2.56 16.64 -6.39
C TYR A 96 1.39 15.70 -6.72
N TYR A 97 0.29 16.26 -7.22
CA TYR A 97 -0.88 15.50 -7.69
C TYR A 97 -0.99 15.61 -9.20
N ARG A 98 -1.37 14.53 -9.88
CA ARG A 98 -1.60 14.50 -11.34
C ARG A 98 -2.68 15.49 -11.78
N PHE A 99 -3.68 15.72 -10.93
CA PHE A 99 -4.87 16.50 -11.25
C PHE A 99 -5.31 17.38 -10.07
N ASP A 100 -6.13 18.40 -10.33
CA ASP A 100 -6.80 19.17 -9.28
C ASP A 100 -7.87 18.34 -8.53
N LYS A 101 -8.41 18.90 -7.45
CA LYS A 101 -9.40 18.19 -6.60
C LYS A 101 -10.73 17.91 -7.30
N LEU A 102 -11.18 18.77 -8.22
CA LEU A 102 -12.44 18.57 -8.94
C LEU A 102 -12.30 17.39 -9.91
N LYS A 103 -11.19 17.36 -10.65
CA LYS A 103 -10.88 16.28 -11.58
C LYS A 103 -10.63 14.97 -10.82
N GLN A 104 -9.92 14.96 -9.70
CA GLN A 104 -9.77 13.77 -8.85
C GLN A 104 -11.14 13.19 -8.46
N ALA A 105 -12.07 14.03 -8.01
CA ALA A 105 -13.42 13.60 -7.62
C ALA A 105 -14.27 13.11 -8.81
N GLU A 106 -14.10 13.69 -10.00
CA GLU A 106 -14.72 13.22 -11.23
C GLU A 106 -14.22 11.81 -11.60
N LEU A 107 -12.90 11.60 -11.55
CA LEU A 107 -12.28 10.33 -11.87
C LEU A 107 -12.66 9.22 -10.87
N GLU A 108 -12.68 9.53 -9.57
CA GLU A 108 -13.18 8.59 -8.54
C GLU A 108 -14.66 8.24 -8.70
N ARG A 109 -15.49 9.14 -9.22
CA ARG A 109 -16.89 8.82 -9.52
C ARG A 109 -17.05 7.98 -10.77
N ALA A 110 -16.18 8.16 -11.76
CA ALA A 110 -16.24 7.44 -13.02
C ALA A 110 -15.90 5.95 -12.86
N GLN A 111 -14.99 5.61 -11.94
CA GLN A 111 -14.55 4.24 -11.63
C GLN A 111 -14.38 3.37 -12.88
N TRP A 112 -13.75 3.92 -13.93
CA TRP A 112 -13.76 3.28 -15.25
C TRP A 112 -13.15 1.88 -15.24
N TRP A 113 -12.26 1.61 -14.30
CA TRP A 113 -11.64 0.30 -14.09
C TRP A 113 -12.64 -0.81 -13.69
N LEU A 114 -13.88 -0.47 -13.34
CA LEU A 114 -14.96 -1.43 -13.10
C LEU A 114 -15.82 -1.71 -14.35
N ASN A 115 -15.60 -0.98 -15.45
CA ASN A 115 -16.36 -1.17 -16.68
C ASN A 115 -15.83 -2.34 -17.51
N ASP A 116 -16.74 -2.99 -18.25
CA ASP A 116 -16.38 -4.03 -19.21
C ASP A 116 -15.57 -3.48 -20.39
N TYR A 117 -14.79 -4.37 -21.00
CA TYR A 117 -13.89 -4.04 -22.11
C TYR A 117 -14.59 -3.32 -23.28
N ASP A 118 -15.82 -3.71 -23.63
CA ASP A 118 -16.55 -3.09 -24.75
C ASP A 118 -16.98 -1.65 -24.46
N VAL A 119 -17.23 -1.32 -23.18
CA VAL A 119 -17.50 0.06 -22.75
C VAL A 119 -16.21 0.88 -22.84
N LEU A 120 -15.10 0.34 -22.35
CA LEU A 120 -13.79 1.01 -22.41
C LEU A 120 -13.33 1.24 -23.86
N ARG A 121 -13.46 0.23 -24.71
CA ARG A 121 -13.08 0.30 -26.13
C ARG A 121 -13.86 1.37 -26.89
N ARG A 122 -15.17 1.47 -26.66
CA ARG A 122 -16.00 2.52 -27.29
C ARG A 122 -15.64 3.93 -26.82
N ASN A 123 -15.19 4.06 -25.57
CA ASN A 123 -14.88 5.33 -24.94
C ASN A 123 -13.37 5.67 -24.92
N VAL A 124 -12.53 4.94 -25.66
CA VAL A 124 -11.06 5.11 -25.61
C VAL A 124 -10.59 6.54 -25.89
N ALA A 125 -11.35 7.28 -26.71
CA ALA A 125 -11.04 8.68 -27.03
C ALA A 125 -11.10 9.59 -25.78
N ALA A 126 -11.92 9.26 -24.79
CA ALA A 126 -12.06 10.04 -23.55
C ALA A 126 -10.88 9.89 -22.59
N PHE A 127 -10.00 8.89 -22.80
CA PHE A 127 -8.81 8.65 -21.97
C PHE A 127 -7.58 9.43 -22.42
N LYS A 128 -7.67 10.16 -23.53
CA LYS A 128 -6.58 11.03 -23.99
C LYS A 128 -6.50 12.26 -23.08
N HIS A 129 -5.31 12.56 -22.59
CA HIS A 129 -5.10 13.82 -21.88
C HIS A 129 -5.31 14.98 -22.85
N SER A 130 -6.11 15.97 -22.44
CA SER A 130 -6.43 17.16 -23.24
C SER A 130 -5.23 18.07 -23.50
N ASP A 131 -4.18 18.02 -22.66
CA ASP A 131 -2.95 18.79 -22.81
C ASP A 131 -1.74 17.85 -22.66
N PRO A 132 -1.13 17.38 -23.74
CA PRO A 132 0.24 16.89 -23.66
C PRO A 132 1.14 18.11 -23.42
N GLU A 133 2.01 18.04 -22.40
CA GLU A 133 3.14 19.00 -22.29
C GLU A 133 3.91 19.12 -23.62
#